data_AF-A0A0F6TUT2-F1
#
_entry.id   AF-A0A0F6TUT2-F1
#
_cell.length_a   1.000
_cell.length_b   1.000
_cell.length_c   1.000
_cell.angle_alpha   90.00
_cell.angle_beta   90.00
_cell.angle_gamma   90.00
#
_symmetry.space_group_name_H-M   'P 1'
#
loop_
_entity.id
_entity.type
_entity.pdbx_description
1 polymer ?
#
loop_
_entity_poly.entity_id
_entity_poly.type
_entity_poly.pdbx_seq_one_letter_code
_entity_poly.pdbx_strand_id
1 'polypeptide(L)'
;MLIARIPEDILWSLNVLFPINKGECFSNSGVATICNLGDYEYSKIIKSHQLLIQYALGFLSPPGNDTVPHAWLICTKDNKTTFYWDPTLQLNSPLWNQKSQEFRYATRYVLTSDELRNWFRNKYPDRKLTIDGIPDGNTRFPIINQTGLIE
;
A
#
# COMPACT_ATOMS: atom_id res chain seq x y z
N MET A 1 5.13 -8.95 -13.53
CA MET A 1 4.44 -7.82 -12.87
C MET A 1 5.02 -6.53 -13.44
N LEU A 2 4.18 -5.53 -13.68
CA LEU A 2 4.57 -4.28 -14.34
C LEU A 2 4.55 -3.13 -13.33
N ILE A 3 5.59 -2.29 -13.31
CA ILE A 3 5.53 -1.03 -12.56
C ILE A 3 4.65 -0.09 -13.38
N ALA A 4 3.58 0.41 -12.79
CA ALA A 4 2.61 1.24 -13.49
C ALA A 4 2.25 2.49 -12.67
N ARG A 5 1.77 3.52 -13.37
CA ARG A 5 1.13 4.65 -12.71
C ARG A 5 -0.22 4.23 -12.17
N ILE A 6 -0.51 4.70 -10.95
CA ILE A 6 -1.85 4.66 -10.37
C ILE A 6 -2.73 5.62 -11.19
N PRO A 7 -3.90 5.18 -11.68
CA PRO A 7 -4.90 6.04 -12.29
C PRO A 7 -5.24 7.26 -11.41
N GLU A 8 -5.46 8.41 -12.05
CA GLU A 8 -5.60 9.69 -11.35
C GLU A 8 -6.82 9.75 -10.42
N ASP A 9 -7.93 9.15 -10.83
CA ASP A 9 -9.16 9.02 -10.03
C ASP A 9 -8.95 8.19 -8.76
N ILE A 10 -8.22 7.07 -8.87
CA ILE A 10 -7.85 6.23 -7.74
C ILE A 10 -6.90 6.96 -6.80
N LEU A 11 -5.87 7.63 -7.35
CA LEU A 11 -4.88 8.33 -6.54
C LEU A 11 -5.49 9.54 -5.82
N TRP A 12 -6.34 10.31 -6.52
CA TRP A 12 -7.06 11.44 -5.95
C TRP A 12 -8.01 11.00 -4.83
N SER A 13 -8.84 9.98 -5.08
CA SER A 13 -9.81 9.51 -4.07
C SER A 13 -9.13 8.93 -2.84
N LEU A 14 -7.99 8.24 -3.01
CA LEU A 14 -7.16 7.79 -1.89
C LEU A 14 -6.63 8.99 -1.10
N ASN A 15 -6.09 10.01 -1.77
CA ASN A 15 -5.52 11.19 -1.12
C ASN A 15 -6.55 12.05 -0.37
N VAL A 16 -7.80 12.07 -0.84
CA VAL A 16 -8.92 12.71 -0.14
C VAL A 16 -9.32 11.92 1.12
N LEU A 17 -9.34 10.59 1.02
CA LEU A 17 -9.66 9.71 2.15
C LEU A 17 -8.56 9.74 3.23
N PHE A 18 -7.30 9.68 2.80
CA PHE A 18 -6.12 9.67 3.64
C PHE A 18 -4.97 10.38 2.91
N PRO A 19 -4.62 11.61 3.33
CA PRO A 19 -3.55 12.39 2.69
C PRO A 19 -2.24 11.59 2.60
N ILE A 20 -1.74 11.43 1.38
CA ILE A 20 -0.56 10.62 1.09
C ILE A 20 0.70 11.44 1.41
N ASN A 21 1.34 11.14 2.53
CA ASN A 21 2.51 11.87 2.97
C ASN A 21 3.82 11.22 2.53
N LYS A 22 4.84 12.05 2.35
CA LYS A 22 6.22 11.59 2.10
C LYS A 22 6.75 10.80 3.30
N GLY A 23 7.38 9.65 3.03
CA GLY A 23 7.99 8.81 4.06
C GLY A 23 7.03 7.88 4.78
N GLU A 24 5.72 7.94 4.49
CA GLU A 24 4.69 7.12 5.14
C GLU A 24 4.23 5.94 4.26
N CYS A 25 5.16 5.30 3.54
CA CYS A 25 4.81 4.27 2.55
C CYS A 25 4.01 3.08 3.11
N PHE A 26 4.32 2.67 4.34
CA PHE A 26 3.59 1.63 5.06
C PHE A 26 2.14 2.04 5.33
N SER A 27 1.93 3.25 5.87
CA SER A 27 0.58 3.76 6.14
C SER A 27 -0.21 4.02 4.86
N ASN A 28 0.39 4.70 3.87
CA ASN A 28 -0.26 5.03 2.60
C ASN A 28 -0.76 3.76 1.89
N SER A 29 0.09 2.73 1.81
CA SER A 29 -0.25 1.46 1.14
C SER A 29 -1.17 0.59 2.00
N GLY A 30 -0.99 0.62 3.32
CA GLY A 30 -1.83 -0.12 4.26
C GLY A 30 -3.28 0.39 4.27
N VAL A 31 -3.48 1.70 4.35
CA VAL A 31 -4.81 2.33 4.29
C VAL A 31 -5.48 2.04 2.96
N ALA A 32 -4.78 2.20 1.84
CA ALA A 32 -5.30 1.84 0.52
C ALA A 32 -5.80 0.38 0.45
N THR A 33 -5.08 -0.54 1.12
CA THR A 33 -5.46 -1.96 1.15
C THR A 33 -6.64 -2.25 2.09
N ILE A 34 -6.79 -1.53 3.20
CA ILE A 34 -7.92 -1.74 4.11
C ILE A 34 -9.20 -1.11 3.57
N CYS A 35 -9.10 0.13 3.12
CA CYS A 35 -10.24 0.92 2.69
C CYS A 35 -10.77 0.53 1.30
N ASN A 36 -10.09 -0.34 0.55
CA ASN A 36 -10.60 -0.83 -0.74
C ASN A 36 -11.95 -1.57 -0.63
N LEU A 37 -12.28 -2.14 0.55
CA LEU A 37 -13.53 -2.87 0.80
C LEU A 37 -14.59 -2.05 1.55
N GLY A 38 -14.25 -0.84 2.00
CA GLY A 38 -15.17 0.04 2.73
C GLY A 38 -16.29 0.66 1.88
N ASP A 39 -17.02 1.59 2.47
CA ASP A 39 -18.01 2.44 1.79
C ASP A 39 -17.47 3.86 1.59
N TYR A 40 -16.38 3.94 0.83
CA TYR A 40 -15.74 5.19 0.42
C TYR A 40 -15.82 5.37 -1.09
N GLU A 41 -15.65 6.60 -1.55
CA GLU A 41 -15.50 6.90 -2.98
C GLU A 41 -14.33 6.10 -3.58
N TYR A 42 -13.22 6.02 -2.85
CA TYR A 42 -12.07 5.18 -3.20
C TYR A 42 -12.49 3.72 -3.46
N SER A 43 -13.23 3.09 -2.54
CA SER A 43 -13.68 1.71 -2.66
C SER A 43 -14.60 1.50 -3.86
N LYS A 44 -15.48 2.48 -4.15
CA LYS A 44 -16.39 2.46 -5.30
C LYS A 44 -15.61 2.49 -6.62
N ILE A 45 -14.60 3.35 -6.72
CA ILE A 45 -13.71 3.42 -7.89
C ILE A 45 -12.92 2.11 -8.05
N ILE A 46 -12.31 1.59 -6.98
CA ILE A 46 -11.59 0.30 -7.04
C ILE A 46 -12.50 -0.83 -7.57
N LYS A 47 -13.75 -0.90 -7.10
CA LYS A 47 -14.75 -1.88 -7.56
C LYS A 47 -15.13 -1.68 -9.03
N SER A 48 -15.33 -0.43 -9.49
CA SER A 48 -15.70 -0.14 -10.88
C SER A 48 -14.60 -0.53 -11.87
N HIS A 49 -13.33 -0.41 -11.44
CA HIS A 49 -12.17 -0.86 -12.22
C HIS A 49 -11.86 -2.36 -12.08
N GLN A 50 -12.64 -3.10 -11.28
CA GLN A 50 -12.46 -4.54 -10.99
C GLN A 50 -11.04 -4.86 -10.48
N LEU A 51 -10.56 -4.04 -9.55
CA LEU A 51 -9.21 -4.15 -9.00
C LEU A 51 -9.21 -4.86 -7.66
N LEU A 52 -8.30 -5.81 -7.51
CA LEU A 52 -7.89 -6.34 -6.23
C LEU A 52 -6.63 -5.61 -5.76
N ILE A 53 -6.68 -5.00 -4.58
CA ILE A 53 -5.55 -4.28 -3.98
C ILE A 53 -5.00 -5.09 -2.80
N GLN A 54 -3.70 -5.32 -2.80
CA GLN A 54 -2.97 -6.03 -1.74
C GLN A 54 -1.78 -5.19 -1.27
N TYR A 55 -1.46 -5.34 0.01
CA TYR A 55 -0.36 -4.65 0.67
C TYR A 55 0.92 -5.47 0.56
N ALA A 56 1.91 -4.97 -0.17
CA ALA A 56 3.21 -5.63 -0.29
C ALA A 56 4.24 -4.97 0.61
N LEU A 57 5.03 -5.82 1.27
CA LEU A 57 6.19 -5.45 2.07
C LEU A 57 7.42 -6.10 1.47
N GLY A 58 8.51 -5.35 1.42
CA GLY A 58 9.79 -5.89 0.99
C GLY A 58 10.86 -4.83 0.91
N PHE A 59 11.75 -5.00 -0.06
CA PHE A 59 12.87 -4.09 -0.27
C PHE A 59 12.73 -3.39 -1.61
N LEU A 60 12.91 -2.08 -1.59
CA LEU A 60 12.92 -1.23 -2.78
C LEU A 60 14.35 -0.83 -3.09
N SER A 61 14.79 -1.03 -4.33
CA SER A 61 16.06 -0.52 -4.84
C SER A 61 15.80 0.55 -5.90
N PRO A 62 15.85 1.86 -5.55
CA PRO A 62 15.80 2.92 -6.53
C PRO A 62 17.07 2.95 -7.40
N PRO A 63 17.02 3.46 -8.64
CA PRO A 63 18.21 3.55 -9.49
C PRO A 63 19.27 4.46 -8.84
N GLY A 64 20.48 3.92 -8.68
CA GLY A 64 21.63 4.66 -8.13
C GLY A 64 21.54 4.99 -6.64
N ASN A 65 20.65 4.33 -5.89
CA ASN A 65 20.49 4.55 -4.44
C ASN A 65 20.49 3.21 -3.69
N ASP A 66 20.67 3.30 -2.37
CA ASP A 66 20.63 2.14 -1.50
C ASP A 66 19.26 1.47 -1.45
N THR A 67 19.28 0.16 -1.19
CA THR A 67 18.07 -0.62 -1.01
C THR A 67 17.49 -0.36 0.38
N VAL A 68 16.18 -0.11 0.46
CA VAL A 68 15.50 0.24 1.71
C VAL A 68 14.26 -0.63 1.94
N PRO A 69 13.92 -0.93 3.20
CA PRO A 69 12.61 -1.47 3.56
C PRO A 69 11.50 -0.54 3.08
N HIS A 70 10.47 -1.10 2.45
CA HIS A 70 9.43 -0.31 1.81
C HIS A 70 8.10 -1.07 1.71
N ALA A 71 7.02 -0.33 1.52
CA ALA A 71 5.70 -0.88 1.21
C ALA A 71 5.12 -0.26 -0.05
N TRP A 72 4.44 -1.09 -0.83
CA TRP A 72 3.75 -0.70 -2.05
C TRP A 72 2.48 -1.53 -2.22
N LEU A 73 1.71 -1.22 -3.26
CA LEU A 73 0.50 -1.92 -3.61
C LEU A 73 0.77 -2.91 -4.74
N ILE A 74 0.26 -4.13 -4.58
CA ILE A 74 0.05 -5.07 -5.68
C ILE A 74 -1.41 -4.92 -6.10
N CYS A 75 -1.61 -4.53 -7.35
CA CYS A 75 -2.93 -4.34 -7.92
C CYS A 75 -3.15 -5.37 -9.03
N THR A 76 -4.18 -6.20 -8.90
CA THR A 76 -4.56 -7.16 -9.93
C THR A 76 -5.87 -6.75 -10.57
N LYS A 77 -5.86 -6.54 -11.89
CA LYS A 77 -7.03 -6.26 -12.71
C LYS A 77 -7.54 -7.53 -13.39
N ASP A 78 -8.84 -7.76 -13.31
CA ASP A 78 -9.55 -8.88 -13.95
C ASP A 78 -8.92 -10.26 -13.67
N ASN A 79 -8.27 -10.42 -12.51
CA ASN A 79 -7.48 -11.60 -12.12
C ASN A 79 -6.39 -12.03 -13.12
N LYS A 80 -5.94 -11.11 -14.00
CA LYS A 80 -4.99 -11.40 -15.08
C LYS A 80 -3.74 -10.55 -15.00
N THR A 81 -3.93 -9.25 -14.90
CA THR A 81 -2.82 -8.29 -15.03
C THR A 81 -2.46 -7.75 -13.67
N THR A 82 -1.20 -7.92 -13.27
CA THR A 82 -0.71 -7.48 -11.96
C THR A 82 0.31 -6.36 -12.08
N PHE A 83 0.03 -5.27 -11.36
CA PHE A 83 0.81 -4.04 -11.33
C PHE A 83 1.43 -3.81 -9.96
N TYR A 84 2.62 -3.19 -9.96
CA TYR A 84 3.17 -2.54 -8.78
C TYR A 84 2.83 -1.06 -8.82
N TRP A 85 2.17 -0.62 -7.77
CA TRP A 85 1.72 0.75 -7.56
C TRP A 85 2.31 1.30 -6.28
N ASP A 86 2.87 2.49 -6.34
CA ASP A 86 3.50 3.12 -5.19
C ASP A 86 2.98 4.56 -5.02
N PRO A 87 1.91 4.77 -4.22
CA PRO A 87 1.31 6.08 -4.07
C PRO A 87 2.29 7.09 -3.48
N THR A 88 3.14 6.63 -2.57
CA THR A 88 4.13 7.47 -1.89
C THR A 88 5.16 8.00 -2.87
N LEU A 89 5.77 7.11 -3.66
CA LEU A 89 6.77 7.50 -4.64
C LEU A 89 6.16 8.28 -5.81
N GLN A 90 5.00 7.87 -6.32
CA GLN A 90 4.37 8.55 -7.45
C GLN A 90 4.09 10.03 -7.15
N LEU A 91 3.62 10.36 -5.93
CA LEU A 91 3.37 11.74 -5.53
C LEU A 91 4.61 12.49 -5.05
N ASN A 92 5.55 11.82 -4.38
CA ASN A 92 6.60 12.51 -3.62
C ASN A 92 8.02 12.31 -4.15
N SER A 93 8.23 11.48 -5.18
CA SER A 93 9.55 11.15 -5.71
C SER A 93 9.73 11.65 -7.15
N PRO A 94 10.53 12.72 -7.37
CA PRO A 94 10.93 13.13 -8.71
C PRO A 94 11.63 11.99 -9.48
N LEU A 95 12.43 11.18 -8.78
CA LEU A 95 13.14 10.05 -9.35
C LEU A 95 12.16 9.00 -9.91
N TRP A 96 11.09 8.69 -9.18
CA TRP A 96 10.05 7.77 -9.67
C TRP A 96 9.34 8.33 -10.90
N ASN A 97 9.02 9.62 -10.91
CA ASN A 97 8.37 10.27 -12.04
C ASN A 97 9.20 10.23 -13.33
N GLN A 98 10.53 10.24 -13.23
CA GLN A 98 11.45 10.18 -14.36
C GLN A 98 11.82 8.74 -14.75
N LYS A 99 12.00 7.85 -13.77
CA LYS A 99 12.66 6.56 -13.94
C LYS A 99 11.94 5.39 -13.25
N SER A 100 10.62 5.45 -13.10
CA SER A 100 9.82 4.41 -12.42
C SER A 100 10.17 2.98 -12.85
N GLN A 101 10.43 2.75 -14.14
CA GLN A 101 10.75 1.42 -14.68
C GLN A 101 12.13 0.89 -14.28
N GLU A 102 13.02 1.74 -13.75
CA GLU A 102 14.34 1.33 -13.24
C GLU A 102 14.31 0.89 -11.76
N PHE A 103 13.21 1.16 -11.04
CA PHE A 103 13.05 0.72 -9.65
C PHE A 103 12.90 -0.80 -9.59
N ARG A 104 13.51 -1.43 -8.58
CA ARG A 104 13.36 -2.87 -8.34
C ARG A 104 12.64 -3.09 -7.02
N TYR A 105 11.64 -3.97 -7.06
CA TYR A 105 10.81 -4.32 -5.91
C TYR A 105 11.06 -5.80 -5.59
N ALA A 106 11.65 -6.06 -4.42
CA ALA A 106 11.90 -7.40 -3.91
C ALA A 106 10.86 -7.71 -2.82
N THR A 107 9.71 -8.22 -3.24
CA THR A 107 8.59 -8.58 -2.35
C THR A 107 8.99 -9.67 -1.36
N ARG A 108 8.62 -9.51 -0.09
CA ARG A 108 8.78 -10.50 0.98
C ARG A 108 7.45 -10.99 1.51
N TYR A 109 6.51 -10.08 1.73
CA TYR A 109 5.17 -10.38 2.19
C TYR A 109 4.14 -9.68 1.31
N VAL A 110 3.00 -10.34 1.14
CA VAL A 110 1.80 -9.77 0.52
C VAL A 110 0.64 -10.08 1.44
N LEU A 111 -0.07 -9.04 1.85
CA LEU A 111 -1.18 -9.12 2.79
C LEU A 111 -2.44 -8.59 2.12
N THR A 112 -3.52 -9.35 2.22
CA THR A 112 -4.87 -8.91 1.89
C THR A 112 -5.43 -7.98 2.98
N SER A 113 -6.56 -7.33 2.67
CA SER A 113 -7.31 -6.51 3.62
C SER A 113 -7.65 -7.29 4.91
N ASP A 114 -8.04 -8.56 4.78
CA ASP A 114 -8.42 -9.41 5.92
C ASP A 114 -7.21 -9.86 6.74
N GLU A 115 -6.09 -10.18 6.10
CA GLU A 115 -4.84 -10.48 6.80
C GLU A 115 -4.31 -9.28 7.57
N LEU A 116 -4.43 -8.06 7.03
CA LEU A 116 -4.10 -6.83 7.76
C LEU A 116 -4.99 -6.61 8.98
N ARG A 117 -6.31 -6.79 8.85
CA ARG A 117 -7.24 -6.71 9.98
C ARG A 117 -6.93 -7.76 11.05
N ASN A 118 -6.60 -8.98 10.64
CA ASN A 118 -6.20 -10.04 11.57
C ASN A 118 -4.87 -9.72 12.26
N TRP A 119 -3.90 -9.17 11.53
CA TRP A 119 -2.66 -8.69 12.12
C TRP A 119 -2.91 -7.62 13.18
N PHE A 120 -3.79 -6.65 12.91
CA PHE A 120 -4.15 -5.64 13.88
C PHE A 120 -4.79 -6.21 15.15
N ARG A 121 -5.72 -7.17 15.02
CA ARG A 121 -6.32 -7.88 16.16
C ARG A 121 -5.26 -8.56 17.03
N ASN A 122 -4.25 -9.17 16.41
CA ASN A 122 -3.19 -9.87 17.13
C ASN A 122 -2.17 -8.90 17.76
N LYS A 123 -1.83 -7.80 17.07
CA LYS A 123 -0.84 -6.82 17.53
C LYS A 123 -1.39 -5.92 18.63
N TYR A 124 -2.68 -5.59 18.56
CA TYR A 124 -3.36 -4.65 19.46
C TYR A 124 -4.62 -5.29 20.10
N PRO A 125 -4.46 -6.40 20.86
CA PRO A 125 -5.59 -7.20 21.34
C PRO A 125 -6.54 -6.42 22.27
N ASP A 126 -6.01 -5.44 23.00
CA ASP A 126 -6.78 -4.67 23.99
C ASP A 126 -7.41 -3.39 23.42
N ARG A 127 -7.28 -3.15 22.11
CA ARG A 127 -7.79 -1.93 21.48
C ARG A 127 -9.12 -2.17 20.79
N LYS A 128 -10.01 -1.18 20.91
CA LYS A 128 -11.22 -1.13 20.08
C LYS A 128 -10.82 -0.92 18.62
N LEU A 129 -11.50 -1.60 17.72
CA LEU A 129 -11.31 -1.46 16.28
C LEU A 129 -12.39 -0.52 15.72
N THR A 130 -12.00 0.30 14.75
CA THR A 130 -12.92 1.08 13.92
C THR A 130 -13.76 0.15 13.04
N ILE A 131 -14.72 0.73 12.32
CA ILE A 131 -15.55 -0.01 11.35
C ILE A 131 -14.71 -0.71 10.26
N ASP A 132 -13.56 -0.15 9.91
CA ASP A 132 -12.64 -0.72 8.92
C ASP A 132 -11.72 -1.81 9.48
N GLY A 133 -11.76 -2.03 10.80
CA GLY A 133 -10.89 -2.98 11.50
C GLY A 133 -9.51 -2.42 11.85
N ILE A 134 -9.34 -1.08 11.86
CA ILE A 134 -8.11 -0.42 12.30
C ILE A 134 -8.23 -0.10 13.80
N PRO A 135 -7.22 -0.38 14.65
CA PRO A 135 -7.28 -0.04 16.06
C PRO A 135 -7.34 1.47 16.29
N ASP A 136 -8.22 1.91 17.20
CA ASP A 136 -8.37 3.31 17.61
C ASP A 136 -7.05 3.88 18.18
N GLY A 137 -6.85 5.18 17.94
CA GLY A 137 -5.66 5.92 18.36
C GLY A 137 -4.43 5.67 17.49
N ASN A 138 -3.25 5.97 18.04
CA ASN A 138 -1.99 5.87 17.29
C ASN A 138 -1.62 4.42 17.01
N THR A 139 -1.68 4.02 15.75
CA THR A 139 -1.41 2.67 15.25
C THR A 139 -0.34 2.72 14.16
N ARG A 140 0.42 1.63 14.00
CA ARG A 140 1.33 1.43 12.87
C ARG A 140 0.86 0.25 12.05
N PHE A 141 0.82 0.40 10.74
CA PHE A 141 0.70 -0.74 9.83
C PHE A 141 1.92 -1.65 9.96
N PRO A 142 1.80 -2.93 9.59
CA PRO A 142 2.94 -3.84 9.62
C PRO A 142 4.06 -3.27 8.76
N ILE A 143 5.26 -3.21 9.32
CA ILE A 143 6.47 -2.76 8.62
C ILE A 143 7.39 -3.94 8.38
N ILE A 144 8.36 -3.80 7.48
CA ILE A 144 9.45 -4.74 7.35
C ILE A 144 10.73 -4.08 7.85
N ASN A 145 11.49 -4.79 8.68
CA ASN A 145 12.75 -4.27 9.19
C ASN A 145 13.91 -4.54 8.21
N GLN A 146 15.12 -4.10 8.58
CA GLN A 146 16.33 -4.25 7.76
C GLN A 146 16.71 -5.72 7.49
N THR A 147 16.28 -6.66 8.34
CA THR A 147 16.56 -8.10 8.15
C THR A 147 15.47 -8.82 7.36
N GLY A 148 14.38 -8.13 7.01
CA GLY A 148 13.30 -8.67 6.22
C GLY A 148 12.20 -9.35 7.04
N LEU A 149 12.15 -9.11 8.36
CA LEU A 149 11.08 -9.59 9.23
C LEU A 149 10.00 -8.53 9.39
N ILE A 150 8.75 -8.98 9.50
CA ILE A 150 7.60 -8.12 9.75
C ILE A 150 7.52 -7.73 11.23
N GLU A 151 7.22 -6.46 11.51
CA GLU A 151 7.10 -5.89 12.87
C GLU A 151 5.77 -5.20 13.12
#